data_AF-A0A7X7J3B2-F1
#
_entry.id   AF-A0A7X7J3B2-F1
#
_cell.length_a   1.000
_cell.length_b   1.000
_cell.length_c   1.000
_cell.angle_alpha   90.00
_cell.angle_beta   90.00
_cell.angle_gamma   90.00
#
_symmetry.space_group_name_H-M   'P 1'
#
loop_
_entity.id
_entity.type
_entity.pdbx_description
1 polymer ?
#
loop_
_entity_poly.entity_id
_entity_poly.type
_entity_poly.pdbx_seq_one_letter_code
_entity_poly.pdbx_strand_id
1 'polypeptide(L)'
;MSDKIKKTLQFILFLGLGLFFIWFSLKDLNAEQRSTIIENMKAVAIDNRWIFLVFSMIIGLLSVVFRAFRSVILLEPLGYRVSKTNSYHSVMICYIANLAFPRLGEVLRCTFIQRYEKVPFQKTLGTVVTERIIDMICFGLTFIVALLLERDKLASLFLNKTQTGNQGLLSNPSFLLFIIIAVVLIVLFFIFRKSIIRWSVYQ
;
A
#
# COMPACT_ATOMS: atom_id res chain seq x y z
N MET A 1 -10.32 17.62 -23.89
CA MET A 1 -9.04 18.03 -23.27
C MET A 1 -7.99 17.00 -23.68
N SER A 2 -6.87 17.40 -24.30
CA SER A 2 -5.88 16.42 -24.81
C SER A 2 -5.41 15.47 -23.69
N ASP A 3 -5.37 14.16 -23.96
CA ASP A 3 -4.94 13.14 -22.99
C ASP A 3 -3.56 13.42 -22.39
N LYS A 4 -2.69 14.12 -23.14
CA LYS A 4 -1.39 14.57 -22.66
C LYS A 4 -1.51 15.61 -21.55
N ILE A 5 -2.39 16.59 -21.69
CA ILE A 5 -2.61 17.65 -20.69
C ILE A 5 -3.17 17.05 -19.40
N LYS A 6 -4.11 16.10 -19.50
CA LYS A 6 -4.68 15.41 -18.33
C LYS A 6 -3.61 14.61 -17.58
N LYS A 7 -2.74 13.89 -18.29
CA LYS A 7 -1.62 13.15 -17.69
C LYS A 7 -0.58 14.08 -17.04
N THR A 8 -0.22 15.18 -17.69
CA THR A 8 0.73 16.16 -17.14
C THR A 8 0.16 16.85 -15.90
N LEU A 9 -1.10 17.26 -15.92
CA LEU A 9 -1.77 17.86 -14.76
C LEU A 9 -1.84 16.88 -13.59
N GLN A 10 -2.19 15.62 -13.86
CA GLN A 10 -2.20 14.56 -12.85
C GLN A 10 -0.81 14.37 -12.23
N PHE A 11 0.26 14.34 -13.05
CA PHE A 11 1.63 14.23 -12.58
C PHE A 11 2.05 15.40 -11.68
N ILE A 12 1.81 16.65 -12.13
CA ILE A 12 2.12 17.86 -11.36
C ILE A 12 1.34 17.88 -10.04
N LEU A 13 0.07 17.48 -10.07
CA LEU A 13 -0.76 17.42 -8.87
C LEU A 13 -0.16 16.42 -7.87
N PHE A 14 0.14 15.18 -8.27
CA PHE A 14 0.74 14.20 -7.36
C PHE A 14 2.12 14.63 -6.85
N LEU A 15 2.96 15.23 -7.70
CA LEU A 15 4.26 15.74 -7.29
C LEU A 15 4.13 16.88 -6.28
N GLY A 16 3.25 17.84 -6.56
CA GLY A 16 2.96 18.97 -5.68
C GLY A 16 2.39 18.51 -4.33
N LEU A 17 1.53 17.49 -4.34
CA LEU A 17 0.96 16.88 -3.14
C LEU A 17 2.05 16.18 -2.29
N GLY A 18 3.02 15.52 -2.94
CA GLY A 18 4.20 14.97 -2.27
C GLY A 18 5.08 16.03 -1.62
N LEU A 19 5.42 17.10 -2.36
CA LEU A 19 6.19 18.23 -1.84
C LEU A 19 5.45 18.94 -0.70
N PHE A 20 4.13 19.11 -0.83
CA PHE A 20 3.29 19.69 0.21
C PHE A 20 3.36 18.88 1.50
N PHE A 21 3.23 17.56 1.45
CA PHE A 21 3.32 16.72 2.65
C PHE A 21 4.71 16.72 3.27
N ILE A 22 5.78 16.75 2.46
CA ILE A 22 7.15 16.88 2.97
C ILE A 22 7.30 18.20 3.72
N TRP A 23 6.88 19.32 3.10
CA TRP A 23 6.94 20.63 3.75
C TRP A 23 6.07 20.67 5.01
N PHE A 24 4.85 20.17 4.95
CA PHE A 24 3.92 20.11 6.09
C PHE A 24 4.52 19.31 7.26
N SER A 25 5.19 18.18 6.97
CA SER A 25 5.85 17.37 7.99
C SER A 25 7.08 18.04 8.59
N LEU A 26 7.74 18.95 7.87
CA LEU A 26 9.01 19.56 8.30
C LEU A 26 8.84 20.95 8.92
N LYS A 27 7.74 21.65 8.61
CA LYS A 27 7.52 23.06 9.01
C LYS A 27 7.54 23.27 10.52
N ASP A 28 7.02 22.31 11.29
CA ASP A 28 6.87 22.42 12.74
C ASP A 28 8.04 21.79 13.53
N LEU A 29 9.15 21.43 12.86
CA LEU A 29 10.32 20.86 13.52
C LEU A 29 11.19 21.98 14.14
N ASN A 30 11.39 21.93 15.45
CA ASN A 30 12.35 22.80 16.13
C ASN A 30 13.80 22.45 15.79
N ALA A 31 14.71 23.43 15.90
CA ALA A 31 16.14 23.25 15.63
C ALA A 31 16.77 22.11 16.46
N GLU A 32 16.31 21.94 17.70
CA GLU A 32 16.73 20.87 18.61
C GLU A 32 16.27 19.48 18.16
N GLN A 33 15.02 19.35 17.70
CA GLN A 33 14.49 18.09 17.14
C GLN A 33 15.25 17.67 15.87
N ARG A 34 15.65 18.66 15.07
CA ARG A 34 16.47 18.42 13.86
C ARG A 34 17.86 17.89 14.22
N SER A 35 18.51 18.41 15.26
CA SER A 35 19.79 17.87 15.74
C SER A 35 19.64 16.46 16.31
N THR A 36 18.59 16.17 17.08
CA THR A 36 18.32 14.85 17.64
C THR A 36 18.08 13.79 16.55
N ILE A 37 17.40 14.13 15.45
CA ILE A 37 17.23 13.21 14.31
C ILE A 37 18.57 12.87 13.67
N ILE A 38 19.42 13.88 13.43
CA ILE A 38 20.74 13.69 12.82
C ILE A 38 21.66 12.88 13.74
N GLU A 39 21.61 13.15 15.05
CA GLU A 39 22.38 12.41 16.05
C GLU A 39 21.92 10.95 16.13
N ASN A 40 20.61 10.69 16.16
CA ASN A 40 20.06 9.32 16.12
C ASN A 40 20.45 8.57 14.84
N MET A 41 20.47 9.24 13.68
CA MET A 41 20.94 8.63 12.43
C MET A 41 22.42 8.25 12.50
N LYS A 42 23.27 9.08 13.15
CA LYS A 42 24.68 8.76 13.37
C LYS A 42 24.87 7.67 14.43
N ALA A 43 24.06 7.66 15.49
CA ALA A 43 24.12 6.66 16.54
C ALA A 43 23.79 5.24 16.04
N VAL A 44 22.95 5.09 15.01
CA VAL A 44 22.72 3.80 14.34
C VAL A 44 24.02 3.19 13.81
N ALA A 45 24.99 4.03 13.41
CA ALA A 45 26.31 3.58 12.95
C ALA A 45 27.31 3.25 14.05
N ILE A 46 27.12 3.80 15.25
CA ILE A 46 28.09 3.70 16.34
C ILE A 46 27.70 2.58 17.31
N ASP A 47 26.40 2.35 17.51
CA ASP A 47 25.86 1.52 18.59
C ASP A 47 25.55 0.06 18.17
N ASN A 48 26.20 -0.44 17.11
CA ASN A 48 26.03 -1.79 16.56
C ASN A 48 24.59 -2.17 16.15
N ARG A 49 23.70 -1.17 16.05
CA ARG A 49 22.29 -1.32 15.63
C ARG A 49 22.12 -1.63 14.14
N TRP A 50 23.21 -1.66 13.38
CA TRP A 50 23.27 -2.18 12.01
C TRP A 50 22.76 -3.62 11.89
N ILE A 51 22.85 -4.42 12.96
CA ILE A 51 22.30 -5.77 12.98
C ILE A 51 20.79 -5.78 12.65
N PHE A 52 20.03 -4.81 13.15
CA PHE A 52 18.60 -4.68 12.89
C PHE A 52 18.30 -4.22 11.46
N LEU A 53 19.18 -3.41 10.87
CA LEU A 53 19.07 -2.99 9.48
C LEU A 53 19.29 -4.19 8.55
N VAL A 54 20.33 -4.99 8.79
CA VAL A 54 20.59 -6.22 8.04
C VAL A 54 19.43 -7.22 8.22
N PHE A 55 18.92 -7.39 9.44
CA PHE A 55 17.79 -8.27 9.70
C PHE A 55 16.52 -7.80 8.98
N SER A 56 16.24 -6.50 8.95
CA SER A 56 15.15 -5.91 8.18
C SER A 56 15.28 -6.17 6.68
N MET A 57 16.49 -6.05 6.13
CA MET A 57 16.75 -6.38 4.72
C MET A 57 16.47 -7.86 4.42
N ILE A 58 16.90 -8.77 5.30
CA ILE A 58 16.65 -10.21 5.14
C ILE A 58 15.15 -10.50 5.16
N ILE A 59 14.41 -9.94 6.12
CA ILE A 59 12.95 -10.07 6.18
C ILE A 59 12.30 -9.50 4.92
N GLY A 60 12.77 -8.35 4.44
CA GLY A 60 12.28 -7.74 3.20
C GLY A 60 12.46 -8.65 1.98
N LEU A 61 13.64 -9.25 1.83
CA LEU A 61 13.90 -10.22 0.76
C LEU A 61 13.01 -11.46 0.89
N LEU A 62 12.87 -11.99 2.10
CA LEU A 62 12.03 -13.15 2.37
C LEU A 62 10.55 -12.87 2.06
N SER A 63 10.08 -11.65 2.34
CA SER A 63 8.74 -11.20 1.95
C SER A 63 8.51 -11.30 0.44
N VAL A 64 9.51 -10.92 -0.37
CA VAL A 64 9.42 -11.03 -1.84
C VAL A 64 9.36 -12.50 -2.29
N VAL A 65 10.11 -13.38 -1.64
CA VAL A 65 10.06 -14.84 -1.89
C VAL A 65 8.65 -15.38 -1.61
N PHE A 66 8.09 -15.08 -0.44
CA PHE A 66 6.73 -15.52 -0.09
C PHE A 66 5.69 -15.00 -1.07
N ARG A 67 5.82 -13.75 -1.50
CA ARG A 67 4.95 -13.16 -2.51
C ARG A 67 5.00 -13.93 -3.83
N ALA A 68 6.21 -14.27 -4.28
CA ALA A 68 6.40 -15.03 -5.51
C ALA A 68 5.77 -16.42 -5.42
N PHE A 69 5.97 -17.13 -4.30
CA PHE A 69 5.44 -18.47 -4.12
C PHE A 69 3.91 -18.46 -4.01
N ARG A 70 3.34 -17.52 -3.26
CA ARG A 70 1.89 -17.36 -3.15
C ARG A 70 1.21 -17.18 -4.51
N SER A 71 1.85 -16.44 -5.42
CA SER A 71 1.26 -16.22 -6.73
C SER A 71 1.22 -17.46 -7.63
N VAL A 72 2.09 -18.44 -7.38
CA VAL A 72 2.04 -19.75 -8.04
C VAL A 72 0.80 -20.52 -7.56
N ILE A 73 0.52 -20.49 -6.25
CA ILE A 73 -0.65 -21.15 -5.64
C ILE A 73 -1.95 -20.64 -6.27
N LEU A 74 -2.01 -19.35 -6.66
CA LEU A 74 -3.20 -18.77 -7.29
C LEU A 74 -3.39 -19.21 -8.76
N LEU A 75 -2.35 -19.76 -9.39
CA LEU A 75 -2.36 -20.27 -10.77
C LEU A 75 -2.60 -21.79 -10.84
N GLU A 76 -2.27 -22.54 -9.79
CA GLU A 76 -2.53 -23.99 -9.67
C GLU A 76 -4.00 -24.39 -9.93
N PRO A 77 -5.03 -23.74 -9.36
CA PRO A 77 -6.43 -24.11 -9.62
C PRO A 77 -6.89 -23.80 -11.05
N LEU A 78 -6.11 -23.02 -11.80
CA LEU A 78 -6.36 -22.75 -13.22
C LEU A 78 -5.71 -23.82 -14.13
N GLY A 79 -5.07 -24.84 -13.55
CA GLY A 79 -4.40 -25.92 -14.26
C GLY A 79 -2.96 -25.60 -14.70
N TYR A 80 -2.41 -24.45 -14.30
CA TYR A 80 -1.06 -24.04 -14.64
C TYR A 80 -0.09 -24.34 -13.51
N ARG A 81 0.98 -25.10 -13.82
CA ARG A 81 2.09 -25.33 -12.91
C ARG A 81 3.24 -24.40 -13.28
N VAL A 82 3.45 -23.38 -12.46
CA VAL A 82 4.52 -22.40 -12.65
C VAL A 82 5.71 -22.75 -11.77
N SER A 83 6.93 -22.67 -12.31
CA SER A 83 8.14 -22.80 -11.50
C SER A 83 8.24 -21.66 -10.48
N LYS A 84 8.46 -22.02 -9.21
CA LYS A 84 8.68 -21.05 -8.12
C LYS A 84 9.84 -20.09 -8.40
N THR A 85 10.89 -20.57 -9.06
CA THR A 85 12.06 -19.76 -9.43
C THR A 85 11.73 -18.74 -10.52
N ASN A 86 11.01 -19.15 -11.56
CA ASN A 86 10.58 -18.24 -12.62
C ASN A 86 9.58 -17.20 -12.11
N SER A 87 8.70 -17.60 -11.19
CA SER A 87 7.81 -16.67 -10.48
C SER A 87 8.61 -15.64 -9.68
N TYR A 88 9.62 -16.07 -8.93
CA TYR A 88 10.48 -15.18 -8.16
C TYR A 88 11.21 -14.16 -9.04
N HIS A 89 11.84 -14.58 -10.12
CA HIS A 89 12.50 -13.66 -11.05
C HIS A 89 11.51 -12.69 -11.71
N SER A 90 10.32 -13.17 -12.10
CA SER A 90 9.27 -12.33 -12.68
C SER A 90 8.78 -11.26 -11.68
N VAL A 91 8.70 -11.61 -10.40
CA VAL A 91 8.34 -10.67 -9.32
C VAL A 91 9.48 -9.68 -9.07
N MET A 92 10.74 -10.10 -9.07
CA MET A 92 11.87 -9.17 -8.93
C MET A 92 11.94 -8.16 -10.07
N ILE A 93 11.74 -8.60 -11.32
CA ILE A 93 11.66 -7.71 -12.48
C ILE A 93 10.50 -6.72 -12.33
N CYS A 94 9.35 -7.18 -11.82
CA CYS A 94 8.21 -6.32 -11.51
C CYS A 94 8.58 -5.21 -10.51
N TYR A 95 9.28 -5.56 -9.42
CA TYR A 95 9.72 -4.57 -8.44
C TYR A 95 10.69 -3.56 -9.06
N ILE A 96 11.69 -4.01 -9.81
CA ILE A 96 12.63 -3.12 -10.51
C ILE A 96 11.91 -2.18 -11.48
N ALA A 97 10.99 -2.71 -12.29
CA ALA A 97 10.24 -1.90 -13.23
C ALA A 97 9.31 -0.89 -12.56
N ASN A 98 8.74 -1.22 -11.41
CA ASN A 98 7.91 -0.29 -10.63
C ASN A 98 8.72 0.86 -10.02
N LEU A 99 10.04 0.70 -9.83
CA LEU A 99 10.93 1.80 -9.43
C LEU A 99 11.14 2.78 -10.58
N ALA A 100 11.28 2.28 -11.81
CA ALA A 100 11.47 3.11 -12.99
C ALA A 100 10.19 3.82 -13.42
N PHE A 101 9.06 3.08 -13.45
CA PHE A 101 7.79 3.60 -13.91
C PHE A 101 6.62 3.04 -13.09
N PRO A 102 5.67 3.88 -12.67
CA PRO A 102 4.54 3.43 -11.88
C PRO A 102 3.70 2.43 -12.68
N ARG A 103 3.42 1.27 -12.06
CA ARG A 103 2.50 0.21 -12.55
C ARG A 103 2.97 -0.56 -13.79
N LEU A 104 4.14 -0.27 -14.36
CA LEU A 104 4.67 -1.07 -15.48
C LEU A 104 5.09 -2.49 -15.05
N GLY A 105 5.53 -2.66 -13.80
CA GLY A 105 6.02 -3.94 -13.32
C GLY A 105 4.97 -5.06 -13.36
N GLU A 106 3.70 -4.73 -13.16
CA GLU A 106 2.63 -5.72 -13.17
C GLU A 106 2.39 -6.30 -14.56
N VAL A 107 2.49 -5.46 -15.59
CA VAL A 107 2.41 -5.88 -17.00
C VAL A 107 3.60 -6.78 -17.32
N LEU A 108 4.82 -6.34 -16.98
CA LEU A 108 6.02 -7.11 -17.25
C LEU A 108 6.01 -8.47 -16.58
N ARG A 109 5.60 -8.56 -15.31
CA ARG A 109 5.44 -9.84 -14.61
C ARG A 109 4.57 -10.81 -15.41
N CYS A 110 3.41 -10.35 -15.87
CA CYS A 110 2.49 -11.18 -16.63
C CYS A 110 3.09 -11.60 -17.98
N THR A 111 3.83 -10.71 -18.65
CA THR A 111 4.54 -11.00 -19.89
C THR A 111 5.65 -12.03 -19.70
N PHE A 112 6.45 -11.93 -18.63
CA PHE A 112 7.51 -12.89 -18.33
C PHE A 112 6.94 -14.28 -17.99
N ILE A 113 5.89 -14.35 -17.17
CA ILE A 113 5.19 -15.61 -16.89
C ILE A 113 4.59 -16.20 -18.15
N GLN A 114 3.98 -15.39 -19.02
CA GLN A 114 3.48 -15.86 -20.31
C GLN A 114 4.59 -16.42 -21.20
N ARG A 115 5.74 -15.75 -21.26
CA ARG A 115 6.86 -16.15 -22.13
C ARG A 115 7.54 -17.44 -21.67
N TYR A 116 7.81 -17.59 -20.38
CA TYR A 116 8.59 -18.71 -19.84
C TYR A 116 7.73 -19.88 -19.38
N GLU A 117 6.52 -19.63 -18.86
CA GLU A 117 5.63 -20.65 -18.29
C GLU A 117 4.41 -20.94 -19.18
N LYS A 118 4.30 -20.24 -20.32
CA LYS A 118 3.21 -20.40 -21.32
C LYS A 118 1.79 -20.21 -20.75
N VAL A 119 1.67 -19.49 -19.64
CA VAL A 119 0.37 -19.13 -19.06
C VAL A 119 -0.23 -17.96 -19.84
N PRO A 120 -1.50 -17.99 -20.25
CA PRO A 120 -2.12 -16.88 -20.96
C PRO A 120 -2.10 -15.59 -20.14
N PHE A 121 -1.69 -14.48 -20.77
CA PHE A 121 -1.58 -13.16 -20.13
C PHE A 121 -2.85 -12.76 -19.36
N GLN A 122 -4.03 -13.00 -19.94
CA GLN A 122 -5.31 -12.65 -19.32
C GLN A 122 -5.55 -13.40 -18.00
N LYS A 123 -5.11 -14.66 -17.90
CA LYS A 123 -5.24 -15.46 -16.69
C LYS A 123 -4.27 -14.96 -15.62
N THR A 124 -3.02 -14.70 -15.98
CA THR A 124 -2.02 -14.16 -15.05
C THR A 124 -2.37 -12.75 -14.57
N LEU A 125 -2.89 -11.89 -15.45
CA LEU A 125 -3.34 -10.56 -15.04
C LEU A 125 -4.55 -10.64 -14.11
N GLY A 126 -5.49 -11.56 -14.38
CA GLY A 126 -6.64 -11.82 -13.51
C GLY A 126 -6.22 -12.28 -12.11
N THR A 127 -5.21 -13.14 -12.00
CA THR A 127 -4.70 -13.58 -10.70
C THR A 127 -3.99 -12.45 -9.96
N VAL A 128 -3.19 -11.62 -10.65
CA VAL A 128 -2.55 -10.44 -10.04
C VAL A 128 -3.60 -9.44 -9.53
N VAL A 129 -4.66 -9.16 -10.28
CA VAL A 129 -5.73 -8.28 -9.80
C VAL A 129 -6.41 -8.87 -8.58
N THR A 130 -6.77 -10.16 -8.64
CA THR A 130 -7.41 -10.87 -7.53
C THR A 130 -6.56 -10.85 -6.26
N GLU A 131 -5.23 -11.08 -6.42
CA GLU A 131 -4.23 -10.95 -5.36
C GLU A 131 -4.36 -9.60 -4.64
N ARG A 132 -4.45 -8.48 -5.40
CA ARG A 132 -4.57 -7.13 -4.81
C ARG A 132 -5.88 -6.89 -4.08
N ILE A 133 -6.97 -7.47 -4.56
CA ILE A 133 -8.27 -7.33 -3.88
C ILE A 133 -8.22 -8.00 -2.51
N ILE A 134 -7.70 -9.23 -2.48
CA ILE A 134 -7.55 -9.99 -1.24
C ILE A 134 -6.61 -9.25 -0.29
N ASP A 135 -5.46 -8.77 -0.78
CA ASP A 135 -4.51 -8.02 0.04
C ASP A 135 -5.15 -6.76 0.65
N MET A 136 -5.98 -6.03 -0.10
CA MET A 136 -6.68 -4.83 0.39
C MET A 136 -7.76 -5.17 1.43
N ILE A 137 -8.46 -6.29 1.27
CA ILE A 137 -9.42 -6.79 2.26
C ILE A 137 -8.68 -7.20 3.54
N CYS A 138 -7.62 -7.99 3.43
CA CYS A 138 -6.81 -8.39 4.58
C CYS A 138 -6.23 -7.18 5.31
N PHE A 139 -5.67 -6.21 4.57
CA PHE A 139 -5.20 -4.95 5.16
C PHE A 139 -6.32 -4.21 5.90
N GLY A 140 -7.51 -4.09 5.29
CA GLY A 140 -8.67 -3.47 5.93
C GLY A 140 -9.09 -4.17 7.23
N LEU A 141 -9.16 -5.50 7.23
CA LEU A 141 -9.46 -6.26 8.45
C LEU A 141 -8.40 -6.07 9.53
N THR A 142 -7.12 -6.25 9.18
CA THR A 142 -6.02 -6.09 10.14
C THR A 142 -5.97 -4.66 10.68
N PHE A 143 -6.25 -3.67 9.84
CA PHE A 143 -6.34 -2.27 10.25
C PHE A 143 -7.47 -2.05 11.25
N ILE A 144 -8.68 -2.57 11.00
CA ILE A 144 -9.80 -2.49 11.94
C ILE A 144 -9.40 -3.14 13.27
N VAL A 145 -8.85 -4.36 13.24
CA VAL A 145 -8.41 -5.08 14.46
C VAL A 145 -7.37 -4.25 15.23
N ALA A 146 -6.39 -3.66 14.54
CA ALA A 146 -5.41 -2.78 15.16
C ALA A 146 -6.07 -1.57 15.85
N LEU A 147 -7.07 -0.94 15.23
CA LEU A 147 -7.84 0.14 15.86
C LEU A 147 -8.64 -0.34 17.08
N LEU A 148 -9.13 -1.59 17.09
CA LEU A 148 -9.84 -2.14 18.24
C LEU A 148 -8.90 -2.47 19.41
N LEU A 149 -7.67 -2.88 19.12
CA LEU A 149 -6.66 -3.19 20.13
C LEU A 149 -6.07 -1.93 20.74
N GLU A 150 -5.83 -0.90 19.93
CA GLU A 150 -5.21 0.36 20.36
C GLU A 150 -6.25 1.43 20.75
N ARG A 151 -7.49 1.01 21.09
CA ARG A 151 -8.58 1.93 21.47
C ARG A 151 -8.19 2.88 22.60
N ASP A 152 -7.50 2.39 23.62
CA ASP A 152 -7.13 3.20 24.78
C ASP A 152 -6.04 4.23 24.46
N LYS A 153 -5.08 3.87 23.59
CA LYS A 153 -4.09 4.83 23.08
C LYS A 153 -4.74 5.87 22.17
N LEU A 154 -5.68 5.46 21.31
CA LEU A 154 -6.44 6.39 20.49
C LEU A 154 -7.25 7.33 21.39
N ALA A 155 -7.98 6.80 22.37
CA ALA A 155 -8.77 7.59 23.31
C ALA A 155 -7.90 8.59 24.08
N SER A 156 -6.74 8.19 24.58
CA SER A 156 -5.84 9.09 25.31
C SER A 156 -5.21 10.17 24.42
N LEU A 157 -4.90 9.90 23.15
CA LEU A 157 -4.44 10.92 22.19
C LEU A 157 -5.50 12.00 21.92
N PHE A 158 -6.78 11.61 21.88
CA PHE A 158 -7.88 12.57 21.72
C PHE A 158 -8.22 13.27 23.04
N LEU A 159 -8.25 12.54 24.17
CA LEU A 159 -8.56 13.09 25.50
C LEU A 159 -7.50 14.09 25.98
N ASN A 160 -6.22 13.81 25.76
CA ASN A 160 -5.13 14.74 26.08
C ASN A 160 -5.17 16.00 25.20
N LYS A 161 -5.89 15.97 24.07
CA LYS A 161 -6.14 17.13 23.21
C LYS A 161 -7.48 17.82 23.49
N THR A 162 -8.40 17.17 24.21
CA THR A 162 -9.72 17.70 24.62
C THR A 162 -9.82 18.08 26.09
N GLN A 163 -8.71 18.18 26.84
CA GLN A 163 -8.71 18.84 28.16
C GLN A 163 -9.04 20.36 28.10
N THR A 164 -9.53 20.86 26.96
CA THR A 164 -10.23 22.15 26.82
C THR A 164 -11.73 22.02 26.50
N GLY A 165 -12.38 20.90 26.84
CA GLY A 165 -13.85 20.82 26.73
C GLY A 165 -14.43 19.45 27.05
N ASN A 166 -15.13 19.36 28.17
CA ASN A 166 -15.89 18.20 28.63
C ASN A 166 -16.92 17.74 27.59
N GLN A 167 -16.66 16.60 26.93
CA GLN A 167 -17.63 15.56 26.51
C GLN A 167 -16.91 14.51 25.65
N GLY A 168 -17.02 13.23 26.01
CA GLY A 168 -16.32 12.14 25.34
C GLY A 168 -16.64 12.04 23.84
N LEU A 169 -15.61 11.93 22.99
CA LEU A 169 -15.76 11.82 21.53
C LEU A 169 -16.60 10.61 21.08
N LEU A 170 -16.57 9.50 21.85
CA LEU A 170 -17.33 8.28 21.57
C LEU A 170 -18.83 8.38 21.89
N SER A 171 -19.23 9.33 22.73
CA SER A 171 -20.65 9.62 23.00
C SER A 171 -21.23 10.67 22.04
N ASN A 172 -20.39 11.25 21.17
CA ASN A 172 -20.80 12.29 20.25
C ASN A 172 -21.39 11.65 18.97
N PRO A 173 -22.72 11.72 18.74
CA PRO A 173 -23.37 10.99 17.66
C PRO A 173 -22.84 11.39 16.27
N SER A 174 -22.29 12.59 16.12
CA SER A 174 -21.67 13.10 14.89
C SER A 174 -20.34 12.41 14.53
N PHE A 175 -19.54 11.97 15.50
CA PHE A 175 -18.28 11.27 15.24
C PHE A 175 -18.51 9.79 14.87
N LEU A 176 -19.46 9.14 15.54
CA LEU A 176 -19.96 7.82 15.16
C LEU A 176 -20.58 7.83 13.75
N LEU A 177 -21.35 8.87 13.42
CA LEU A 177 -21.88 9.08 12.07
C LEU A 177 -20.76 9.23 11.03
N PHE A 178 -19.67 9.94 11.35
CA PHE A 178 -18.53 10.09 10.45
C PHE A 178 -17.82 8.75 10.19
N ILE A 179 -17.64 7.93 11.21
CA ILE A 179 -17.05 6.58 11.08
C ILE A 179 -17.98 5.67 10.25
N ILE A 180 -19.28 5.71 10.50
CA ILE A 180 -20.28 4.93 9.74
C ILE A 180 -20.30 5.39 8.29
N ILE A 181 -20.28 6.70 8.01
CA ILE A 181 -20.21 7.25 6.65
C ILE A 181 -18.91 6.84 5.96
N ALA A 182 -17.76 6.87 6.64
CA ALA A 182 -16.48 6.45 6.06
C ALA A 182 -16.50 4.95 5.69
N VAL A 183 -17.05 4.11 6.57
CA VAL A 183 -17.21 2.66 6.33
C VAL A 183 -18.20 2.40 5.19
N VAL A 184 -19.33 3.11 5.15
CA VAL A 184 -20.33 3.01 4.07
C VAL A 184 -19.74 3.46 2.73
N LEU A 185 -18.93 4.52 2.70
CA LEU A 185 -18.23 4.96 1.48
C LEU A 185 -17.19 3.96 1.00
N ILE A 186 -16.47 3.32 1.91
CA ILE A 186 -15.49 2.26 1.59
C ILE A 186 -16.22 1.02 1.05
N VAL A 187 -17.34 0.62 1.65
CA VAL A 187 -18.15 -0.51 1.19
C VAL A 187 -18.82 -0.21 -0.16
N LEU A 188 -19.38 0.99 -0.33
CA LEU A 188 -19.95 1.45 -1.61
C LEU A 188 -18.87 1.50 -2.70
N PHE A 189 -17.67 1.97 -2.41
CA PHE A 189 -16.54 1.92 -3.34
C PHE A 189 -16.23 0.48 -3.79
N PHE A 190 -16.24 -0.48 -2.86
CA PHE A 190 -16.02 -1.90 -3.17
C PHE A 190 -17.16 -2.53 -3.98
N ILE A 191 -18.42 -2.17 -3.70
CA ILE A 191 -19.60 -2.68 -4.42
C ILE A 191 -19.68 -2.07 -5.84
N PHE A 192 -19.50 -0.76 -5.98
CA PHE A 192 -19.59 -0.05 -7.25
C PHE A 192 -18.37 -0.23 -8.16
N ARG A 193 -17.26 -0.77 -7.65
CA ARG A 193 -16.11 -1.17 -8.47
C ARG A 193 -16.50 -2.08 -9.63
N LYS A 194 -17.48 -2.99 -9.45
CA LYS A 194 -17.97 -3.86 -10.54
C LYS A 194 -18.89 -3.13 -11.54
N SER A 195 -19.50 -2.01 -11.17
CA SER A 195 -20.38 -1.21 -12.05
C SER A 195 -19.59 -0.24 -12.94
N ILE A 196 -18.49 0.32 -12.43
CA ILE A 196 -17.60 1.22 -13.19
C ILE A 196 -16.84 0.46 -14.30
N ILE A 197 -16.56 -0.83 -14.12
CA ILE A 197 -15.94 -1.69 -15.15
C ILE A 197 -16.92 -2.02 -16.30
N ARG A 198 -18.23 -1.81 -16.10
CA ARG A 198 -19.26 -2.05 -17.13
C ARG A 198 -19.63 -0.79 -17.92
N TRP A 199 -18.97 0.34 -17.68
CA TRP A 199 -19.04 1.51 -18.56
C TRP A 199 -18.16 1.26 -19.78
N SER A 200 -18.78 0.59 -20.74
CA SER A 200 -18.43 0.51 -22.15
C SER A 200 -17.65 1.75 -22.64
N VAL A 201 -16.36 1.56 -22.93
CA VAL A 201 -15.66 2.34 -23.95
C VAL A 201 -14.84 1.39 -24.85
N TYR A 202 -15.35 0.19 -25.11
CA TYR A 202 -14.97 -0.66 -26.25
C TYR A 202 -15.98 -1.83 -26.34
N GLN A 203 -17.09 -1.56 -27.03
CA GLN A 203 -17.49 -2.46 -28.12
C GLN A 203 -16.52 -2.21 -29.28
#